data_AF-A0A0G1C7Z5-F1
#
_entry.id   AF-A0A0G1C7Z5-F1
#
_cell.length_a   1.000
_cell.length_b   1.000
_cell.length_c   1.000
_cell.angle_alpha   90.00
_cell.angle_beta   90.00
_cell.angle_gamma   90.00
#
_symmetry.space_group_name_H-M   'P 1'
#
loop_
_entity.id
_entity.type
_entity.pdbx_description
1 polymer ?
#
loop_
_entity_poly.entity_id
_entity_poly.type
_entity_poly.pdbx_seq_one_letter_code
_entity_poly.pdbx_strand_id
1 'polypeptide(L)'
;MAERNRGLDFLAEKYKNPPLHTTPEVDKVVIRKETINRRKNKEFVKSEQEGPLLPEKLSSDPASRIEEYLNYLKESLDHNNPRRQEKLARFKTMLYDKNVIKPDEIPESYFTNQQRIAREQGHGDVEITDDMRQQSAEIIITDQKSSLDNWTDYLSSPDATYPDWLKYWSMRSILGMGEYDKQKKAFTKRAKGTVKPFPDLDREALAYVLDALEKKYAGRQVNDLQQEEND
;
A
#
# COMPACT_ATOMS: atom_id res chain seq x y z
N MET A 1 -19.36 -16.08 -9.81
CA MET A 1 -19.38 -14.69 -10.32
C MET A 1 -19.95 -13.67 -9.32
N ALA A 2 -20.67 -14.06 -8.26
CA ALA A 2 -21.36 -13.12 -7.36
C ALA A 2 -20.49 -12.45 -6.28
N GLU A 3 -19.43 -13.09 -5.78
CA GLU A 3 -18.53 -12.50 -4.75
C GLU A 3 -17.65 -11.36 -5.30
N ARG A 4 -17.35 -11.40 -6.61
CA ARG A 4 -16.40 -10.48 -7.25
C ARG A 4 -16.91 -9.03 -7.30
N ASN A 5 -18.23 -8.80 -7.27
CA ASN A 5 -18.81 -7.45 -7.27
C ASN A 5 -18.82 -6.78 -5.89
N ARG A 6 -19.11 -7.49 -4.79
CA ARG A 6 -19.33 -6.85 -3.48
C ARG A 6 -18.05 -6.27 -2.86
N GLY A 7 -16.91 -6.93 -3.06
CA GLY A 7 -15.61 -6.40 -2.61
C GLY A 7 -15.21 -5.13 -3.36
N LEU A 8 -15.52 -5.05 -4.66
CA LEU A 8 -15.31 -3.85 -5.46
C LEU A 8 -16.25 -2.72 -5.02
N ASP A 9 -17.51 -3.03 -4.73
CA ASP A 9 -18.48 -2.07 -4.20
C ASP A 9 -17.99 -1.48 -2.86
N PHE A 10 -17.48 -2.32 -1.95
CA PHE A 10 -16.87 -1.86 -0.70
C PHE A 10 -15.70 -0.91 -0.95
N LEU A 11 -14.76 -1.27 -1.83
CA LEU A 11 -13.60 -0.42 -2.14
C LEU A 11 -14.03 0.90 -2.77
N ALA A 12 -14.99 0.85 -3.70
CA ALA A 12 -15.56 2.03 -4.34
C ALA A 12 -16.25 2.93 -3.31
N GLU A 13 -16.99 2.37 -2.35
CA GLU A 13 -17.64 3.11 -1.27
C GLU A 13 -16.65 3.70 -0.27
N LYS A 14 -15.70 2.88 0.21
CA LYS A 14 -14.73 3.28 1.23
C LYS A 14 -13.84 4.42 0.75
N TYR A 15 -13.51 4.43 -0.54
CA TYR A 15 -12.61 5.39 -1.16
C TYR A 15 -13.34 6.29 -2.15
N LYS A 16 -14.54 6.78 -1.80
CA LYS A 16 -15.24 7.84 -2.56
C LYS A 16 -14.49 9.18 -2.48
N ASN A 17 -13.83 9.48 -1.36
CA ASN A 17 -13.18 10.78 -1.10
C ASN A 17 -11.83 10.63 -0.35
N PRO A 18 -10.67 10.89 -0.99
CA PRO A 18 -10.51 11.07 -2.44
C PRO A 18 -10.81 9.78 -3.21
N PRO A 19 -11.26 9.88 -4.47
CA PRO A 19 -11.64 8.72 -5.25
C PRO A 19 -10.43 7.80 -5.50
N LEU A 20 -10.62 6.49 -5.30
CA LEU A 20 -9.55 5.51 -5.50
C LEU A 20 -8.95 5.53 -6.91
N HIS A 21 -9.82 5.68 -7.90
CA HIS A 21 -9.44 5.69 -9.30
C HIS A 21 -8.58 6.90 -9.69
N THR A 22 -8.45 7.92 -8.84
CA THR A 22 -7.63 9.11 -9.10
C THR A 22 -6.33 9.13 -8.31
N THR A 23 -5.96 8.03 -7.63
CA THR A 23 -4.69 8.03 -6.90
C THR A 23 -3.51 7.82 -7.86
N PRO A 24 -2.33 8.40 -7.55
CA PRO A 24 -1.14 8.26 -8.40
C PRO A 24 -0.71 6.81 -8.65
N GLU A 25 -1.05 5.90 -7.74
CA GLU A 25 -0.79 4.47 -7.87
C GLU A 25 -1.63 3.85 -9.00
N VAL A 26 -2.92 4.18 -9.05
CA VAL A 26 -3.83 3.71 -10.11
C VAL A 26 -3.41 4.30 -11.45
N ASP A 27 -3.06 5.59 -11.50
CA ASP A 27 -2.54 6.23 -12.72
C ASP A 27 -1.30 5.53 -13.26
N LYS A 28 -0.31 5.23 -12.39
CA LYS A 28 0.91 4.51 -12.79
C LYS A 28 0.59 3.16 -13.42
N VAL A 29 -0.37 2.41 -12.89
CA VAL A 29 -0.76 1.09 -13.41
C VAL A 29 -1.47 1.21 -14.76
N VAL A 30 -2.43 2.12 -14.87
CA VAL A 30 -3.19 2.33 -16.12
C VAL A 30 -2.25 2.76 -17.25
N ILE A 31 -1.41 3.77 -17.04
CA ILE A 31 -0.44 4.27 -18.03
C ILE A 31 0.53 3.16 -18.45
N ARG A 32 0.97 2.33 -17.49
CA ARG A 32 1.84 1.19 -17.78
C ARG A 32 1.16 0.19 -18.70
N LYS A 33 -0.10 -0.18 -18.41
CA LYS A 33 -0.85 -1.15 -19.20
C LYS A 33 -1.11 -0.64 -20.62
N GLU A 34 -1.48 0.63 -20.77
CA GLU A 34 -1.60 1.30 -22.08
C GLU A 34 -0.27 1.28 -22.87
N THR A 35 0.85 1.53 -22.19
CA THR A 35 2.18 1.50 -22.81
C THR A 35 2.57 0.09 -23.25
N ILE A 36 2.24 -0.93 -22.46
CA ILE A 36 2.43 -2.34 -22.84
C ILE A 36 1.56 -2.70 -24.04
N ASN A 37 0.29 -2.29 -24.06
CA ASN A 37 -0.63 -2.54 -25.17
C ASN A 37 -0.08 -1.92 -26.47
N ARG A 38 0.35 -0.65 -26.43
CA ARG A 38 1.00 0.01 -27.58
C ARG A 38 2.22 -0.76 -28.09
N ARG A 39 3.08 -1.25 -27.20
CA ARG A 39 4.26 -2.05 -27.59
C ARG A 39 3.85 -3.36 -28.25
N LYS A 40 2.90 -4.09 -27.64
CA LYS A 40 2.40 -5.36 -28.17
C LYS A 40 1.72 -5.19 -29.52
N ASN A 41 0.93 -4.13 -29.72
CA ASN A 41 0.33 -3.83 -31.00
C ASN A 41 1.38 -3.60 -32.09
N LYS A 42 2.47 -2.85 -31.77
CA LYS A 42 3.60 -2.66 -32.69
C LYS A 42 4.29 -3.98 -33.06
N GLU A 43 4.46 -4.88 -32.09
CA GLU A 43 5.04 -6.21 -32.33
C GLU A 43 4.10 -7.10 -33.17
N PHE A 44 2.80 -7.10 -32.86
CA PHE A 44 1.76 -7.84 -33.58
C PHE A 44 1.68 -7.44 -35.06
N VAL A 45 1.61 -6.13 -35.34
CA VAL A 45 1.60 -5.60 -36.71
C VAL A 45 2.87 -5.98 -37.48
N LYS A 46 4.05 -5.92 -36.82
CA LYS A 46 5.32 -6.35 -37.44
C LYS A 46 5.37 -7.85 -37.75
N SER A 47 4.63 -8.66 -37.02
CA SER A 47 4.58 -10.12 -37.23
C SER A 47 3.60 -10.55 -38.32
N GLU A 48 2.94 -9.60 -39.00
CA GLU A 48 1.94 -9.85 -40.06
C GLU A 48 0.78 -10.76 -39.64
N GLN A 49 0.51 -10.85 -38.33
CA GLN A 49 -0.60 -11.62 -37.79
C GLN A 49 -1.92 -10.87 -37.96
N GLU A 50 -2.98 -11.60 -38.31
CA GLU A 50 -4.35 -11.05 -38.40
C GLU A 50 -5.10 -11.23 -37.07
N GLY A 51 -5.73 -10.16 -36.59
CA GLY A 51 -6.51 -10.18 -35.34
C GLY A 51 -6.75 -8.80 -34.74
N PRO A 52 -7.59 -8.70 -33.70
CA PRO A 52 -7.89 -7.43 -33.04
C PRO A 52 -6.68 -6.93 -32.24
N LEU A 53 -6.41 -5.63 -32.36
CA LEU A 53 -5.40 -4.95 -31.53
C LEU A 53 -5.90 -4.78 -30.09
N LEU A 54 -4.96 -4.73 -29.15
CA LEU A 54 -5.26 -4.36 -27.77
C LEU A 54 -5.63 -2.88 -27.68
N PRO A 55 -6.50 -2.47 -26.73
CA PRO A 55 -6.87 -1.07 -26.57
C PRO A 55 -5.65 -0.23 -26.18
N GLU A 56 -5.34 0.82 -26.96
CA GLU A 56 -4.21 1.71 -26.66
C GLU A 56 -4.48 2.66 -25.49
N LYS A 57 -5.76 2.96 -25.25
CA LYS A 57 -6.26 3.75 -24.13
C LYS A 57 -7.28 2.91 -23.38
N LEU A 58 -7.10 2.78 -22.08
CA LEU A 58 -8.02 2.03 -21.23
C LEU A 58 -9.21 2.89 -20.85
N SER A 59 -10.27 2.24 -20.37
CA SER A 59 -11.45 2.97 -19.89
C SER A 59 -11.04 3.93 -18.77
N SER A 60 -11.55 5.15 -18.86
CA SER A 60 -11.38 6.15 -17.81
C SER A 60 -12.40 6.00 -16.69
N ASP A 61 -13.34 5.05 -16.80
CA ASP A 61 -14.36 4.85 -15.77
C ASP A 61 -13.71 4.43 -14.44
N PRO A 62 -14.25 4.89 -13.30
CA PRO A 62 -13.71 4.60 -11.99
C PRO A 62 -13.52 3.10 -11.69
N ALA A 63 -14.50 2.27 -12.04
CA ALA A 63 -14.50 0.85 -11.69
C ALA A 63 -13.41 0.10 -12.46
N SER A 64 -13.30 0.31 -13.77
CA SER A 64 -12.26 -0.30 -14.61
C SER A 64 -10.86 0.12 -14.20
N ARG A 65 -10.65 1.37 -13.80
CA ARG A 65 -9.35 1.84 -13.31
C ARG A 65 -8.95 1.14 -12.01
N ILE A 66 -9.90 0.99 -11.09
CA ILE A 66 -9.69 0.24 -9.84
C ILE A 66 -9.43 -1.23 -10.15
N GLU A 67 -10.19 -1.83 -11.07
CA GLU A 67 -10.01 -3.22 -11.49
C GLU A 67 -8.63 -3.47 -12.10
N GLU A 68 -8.13 -2.59 -12.97
CA GLU A 68 -6.77 -2.71 -13.51
C GLU A 68 -5.70 -2.64 -12.42
N TYR A 69 -5.90 -1.78 -11.42
CA TYR A 69 -5.02 -1.74 -10.26
C TYR A 69 -5.08 -3.04 -9.45
N LEU A 70 -6.27 -3.56 -9.18
CA LEU A 70 -6.45 -4.81 -8.44
C LEU A 70 -5.88 -6.01 -9.20
N ASN A 71 -6.02 -6.04 -10.52
CA ASN A 71 -5.41 -7.06 -11.37
C ASN A 71 -3.88 -6.97 -11.30
N TYR A 72 -3.30 -5.76 -11.33
CA TYR A 72 -1.87 -5.57 -11.16
C TYR A 72 -1.38 -6.02 -9.78
N LEU A 73 -2.13 -5.69 -8.71
CA LEU A 73 -1.82 -6.14 -7.36
C LEU A 73 -1.89 -7.67 -7.27
N LYS A 74 -2.98 -8.27 -7.74
CA LYS A 74 -3.16 -9.73 -7.79
C LYS A 74 -1.99 -10.39 -8.50
N GLU A 75 -1.65 -9.92 -9.70
CA GLU A 75 -0.53 -10.45 -10.47
C GLU A 75 0.83 -10.30 -9.77
N SER A 76 1.00 -9.26 -8.96
CA SER A 76 2.25 -8.96 -8.27
C SER A 76 2.39 -9.71 -6.94
N LEU A 77 1.28 -10.04 -6.31
CA LEU A 77 1.22 -10.82 -5.07
C LEU A 77 0.99 -12.32 -5.29
N ASP A 78 0.71 -12.75 -6.52
CA ASP A 78 0.50 -14.17 -6.86
C ASP A 78 1.77 -14.98 -6.66
N HIS A 79 1.75 -15.87 -5.67
CA HIS A 79 2.88 -16.72 -5.31
C HIS A 79 3.19 -17.78 -6.38
N ASN A 80 2.23 -18.13 -7.24
CA ASN A 80 2.40 -19.13 -8.30
C ASN A 80 2.97 -18.55 -9.61
N ASN A 81 3.19 -17.23 -9.66
CA ASN A 81 3.68 -16.60 -10.88
C ASN A 81 5.17 -16.92 -11.12
N PRO A 82 5.58 -17.45 -12.30
CA PRO A 82 6.99 -17.73 -12.58
C PRO A 82 7.85 -16.46 -12.60
N ARG A 83 7.24 -15.27 -12.76
CA ARG A 83 7.89 -13.96 -12.69
C ARG A 83 7.59 -13.22 -11.39
N ARG A 84 7.17 -13.93 -10.34
CA ARG A 84 6.78 -13.33 -9.04
C ARG A 84 7.83 -12.38 -8.50
N GLN A 85 9.10 -12.81 -8.42
CA GLN A 85 10.17 -11.97 -7.86
C GLN A 85 10.30 -10.63 -8.59
N GLU A 86 10.26 -10.64 -9.91
CA GLU A 86 10.32 -9.41 -10.72
C GLU A 86 9.09 -8.54 -10.50
N LYS A 87 7.89 -9.13 -10.47
CA LYS A 87 6.64 -8.37 -10.29
C LYS A 87 6.55 -7.76 -8.90
N LEU A 88 6.87 -8.54 -7.85
CA LEU A 88 6.89 -8.08 -6.47
C LEU A 88 7.92 -6.98 -6.26
N ALA A 89 9.14 -7.14 -6.79
CA ALA A 89 10.16 -6.09 -6.72
C ALA A 89 9.68 -4.78 -7.36
N ARG A 90 9.05 -4.85 -8.54
CA ARG A 90 8.47 -3.66 -9.19
C ARG A 90 7.35 -3.03 -8.38
N PHE A 91 6.50 -3.83 -7.75
CA PHE A 91 5.45 -3.35 -6.87
C PHE A 91 6.03 -2.63 -5.65
N LYS A 92 7.02 -3.22 -4.98
CA LYS A 92 7.77 -2.60 -3.88
C LYS A 92 8.39 -1.26 -4.29
N THR A 93 9.09 -1.20 -5.43
CA THR A 93 9.64 0.06 -5.96
C THR A 93 8.56 1.12 -6.15
N MET A 94 7.42 0.74 -6.72
CA MET A 94 6.31 1.66 -6.92
C MET A 94 5.76 2.22 -5.60
N LEU A 95 5.68 1.40 -4.55
CA LEU A 95 5.29 1.83 -3.22
C LEU A 95 6.32 2.78 -2.61
N TYR A 96 7.61 2.47 -2.74
CA TYR A 96 8.70 3.30 -2.21
C TYR A 96 8.69 4.70 -2.80
N ASP A 97 8.61 4.80 -4.12
CA ASP A 97 8.58 6.09 -4.84
C ASP A 97 7.50 7.07 -4.35
N LYS A 98 6.43 6.54 -3.77
CA LYS A 98 5.22 7.29 -3.41
C LYS A 98 5.02 7.49 -1.92
N ASN A 99 5.49 6.55 -1.10
CA ASN A 99 5.13 6.51 0.31
C ASN A 99 6.33 6.59 1.25
N VAL A 100 7.55 6.32 0.77
CA VAL A 100 8.76 6.48 1.59
C VAL A 100 9.25 7.91 1.47
N ILE A 101 9.58 8.51 2.62
CA ILE A 101 10.07 9.87 2.72
C ILE A 101 11.39 10.04 1.96
N LYS A 102 11.62 11.22 1.37
CA LYS A 102 12.90 11.57 0.77
C LYS A 102 13.80 12.33 1.75
N PRO A 103 15.14 12.34 1.55
CA PRO A 103 16.06 13.05 2.44
C PRO A 103 15.69 14.53 2.65
N ASP A 104 15.27 15.21 1.58
CA ASP A 104 14.86 16.62 1.58
C ASP A 104 13.47 16.88 2.20
N GLU A 105 12.72 15.82 2.51
CA GLU A 105 11.39 15.90 3.11
C GLU A 105 11.40 15.68 4.63
N ILE A 106 12.56 15.32 5.21
CA ILE A 106 12.73 15.14 6.64
C ILE A 106 12.62 16.51 7.33
N PRO A 107 11.68 16.69 8.26
CA PRO A 107 11.43 18.00 8.87
C PRO A 107 12.55 18.39 9.82
N GLU A 108 12.88 19.69 9.89
CA GLU A 108 13.91 20.20 10.81
C GLU A 108 13.61 19.86 12.28
N SER A 109 12.33 19.79 12.65
CA SER A 109 11.89 19.37 13.98
C SER A 109 12.39 17.98 14.39
N TYR A 110 12.66 17.09 13.43
CA TYR A 110 13.28 15.80 13.71
C TYR A 110 14.69 15.99 14.28
N PHE A 111 15.51 16.80 13.61
CA PHE A 111 16.90 17.07 14.01
C PHE A 111 16.98 17.86 15.30
N THR A 112 16.12 18.88 15.47
CA THR A 112 16.00 19.59 16.76
C THR A 112 15.65 18.63 17.91
N ASN A 113 14.77 17.65 17.66
CA ASN A 113 14.43 16.65 18.66
C ASN A 113 15.61 15.69 18.94
N GLN A 114 16.42 15.32 17.92
CA GLN A 114 17.64 14.54 18.14
C GLN A 114 18.65 15.30 19.03
N GLN A 115 18.84 16.60 18.81
CA GLN A 115 19.70 17.43 19.67
C GLN A 115 19.19 17.46 21.11
N ARG A 116 17.88 17.62 21.30
CA ARG A 116 17.26 17.58 22.64
C ARG A 116 17.52 16.24 23.33
N ILE A 117 17.32 15.13 22.62
CA ILE A 117 17.57 13.78 23.15
C ILE A 117 19.05 13.61 23.53
N ALA A 118 19.98 14.04 22.68
CA ALA A 118 21.41 13.94 22.97
C ALA A 118 21.79 14.73 24.24
N ARG A 119 21.25 15.95 24.40
CA ARG A 119 21.43 16.75 25.61
C ARG A 119 20.87 16.07 26.85
N GLU A 120 19.67 15.50 26.75
CA GLU A 120 19.01 14.76 27.84
C GLU A 120 19.78 13.49 28.23
N GLN A 121 20.52 12.89 27.28
CA GLN A 121 21.40 11.74 27.50
C GLN A 121 22.80 12.13 28.02
N GLY A 122 23.08 13.41 28.23
CA GLY A 122 24.34 13.89 28.77
C GLY A 122 25.44 14.15 27.73
N HIS A 123 25.12 14.13 26.44
CA HIS A 123 26.08 14.44 25.36
C HIS A 123 26.31 15.95 25.15
N GLY A 124 25.58 16.81 25.87
CA GLY A 124 25.68 18.26 25.74
C GLY A 124 24.97 18.81 24.49
N ASP A 125 25.35 20.01 24.06
CA ASP A 125 24.82 20.63 22.85
C ASP A 125 25.56 20.09 21.62
N VAL A 126 24.91 19.18 20.89
CA VAL A 126 25.46 18.53 19.68
C VAL A 126 25.09 19.32 18.43
N GLU A 127 26.07 19.63 17.60
CA GLU A 127 25.84 20.19 16.27
C GLU A 127 25.41 19.10 15.28
N ILE A 128 24.33 19.32 14.55
CA ILE A 128 23.85 18.39 13.52
C ILE A 128 24.54 18.73 12.19
N THR A 129 25.57 17.96 11.87
CA THR A 129 26.32 18.10 10.61
C THR A 129 25.53 17.50 9.43
N ASP A 130 25.93 17.84 8.21
CA ASP A 130 25.33 17.28 6.99
C ASP A 130 25.50 15.75 6.91
N ASP A 131 26.64 15.22 7.33
CA ASP A 131 26.88 13.77 7.41
C ASP A 131 25.89 13.08 8.36
N MET A 132 25.62 13.69 9.51
CA MET A 132 24.62 13.17 10.46
C MET A 132 23.21 13.22 9.87
N ARG A 133 22.88 14.26 9.10
CA ARG A 133 21.59 14.36 8.39
C ARG A 133 21.46 13.26 7.35
N GLN A 134 22.50 13.02 6.57
CA GLN A 134 22.52 11.96 5.56
C GLN A 134 22.36 10.58 6.21
N GLN A 135 23.14 10.27 7.25
CA GLN A 135 23.03 9.00 7.98
C GLN A 135 21.63 8.80 8.58
N SER A 136 21.06 9.86 9.18
CA SER A 136 19.69 9.80 9.70
C SER A 136 18.68 9.53 8.59
N ALA A 137 18.83 10.17 7.43
CA ALA A 137 17.97 9.95 6.28
C ALA A 137 18.05 8.51 5.77
N GLU A 138 19.26 7.96 5.66
CA GLU A 138 19.48 6.57 5.25
C GLU A 138 18.79 5.57 6.19
N ILE A 139 18.91 5.77 7.52
CA ILE A 139 18.25 4.94 8.52
C ILE A 139 16.73 5.04 8.40
N ILE A 140 16.18 6.26 8.38
CA ILE A 140 14.74 6.50 8.27
C ILE A 140 14.15 5.84 7.02
N ILE A 141 14.81 6.02 5.88
CA ILE A 141 14.38 5.46 4.60
C ILE A 141 14.45 3.93 4.63
N THR A 142 15.50 3.37 5.22
CA THR A 142 15.67 1.92 5.36
C THR A 142 14.59 1.31 6.24
N ASP A 143 14.28 1.93 7.38
CA ASP A 143 13.24 1.45 8.29
C ASP A 143 11.84 1.54 7.66
N GLN A 144 11.56 2.61 6.90
CA GLN A 144 10.30 2.74 6.16
C GLN A 144 10.17 1.70 5.04
N LYS A 145 11.25 1.38 4.33
CA LYS A 145 11.25 0.31 3.32
C LYS A 145 11.05 -1.05 3.96
N SER A 146 11.82 -1.36 5.00
CA SER A 146 11.75 -2.63 5.73
C SER A 146 10.35 -2.89 6.33
N SER A 147 9.73 -1.86 6.91
CA SER A 147 8.35 -2.00 7.40
C SER A 147 7.34 -2.24 6.28
N LEU A 148 7.47 -1.62 5.09
CA LEU A 148 6.63 -1.97 3.93
C LEU A 148 6.94 -3.37 3.38
N ASP A 149 8.20 -3.77 3.38
CA ASP A 149 8.62 -5.12 2.97
C ASP A 149 7.89 -6.17 3.80
N ASN A 150 7.83 -6.01 5.13
CA ASN A 150 7.08 -6.93 6.01
C ASN A 150 5.62 -7.12 5.59
N TRP A 151 4.91 -6.04 5.24
CA TRP A 151 3.52 -6.11 4.76
C TRP A 151 3.41 -6.77 3.39
N THR A 152 4.23 -6.35 2.44
CA THR A 152 4.17 -6.85 1.06
C THR A 152 4.60 -8.31 0.94
N ASP A 153 5.59 -8.73 1.71
CA ASP A 153 6.06 -10.11 1.75
C ASP A 153 5.02 -11.02 2.38
N TYR A 154 4.39 -10.60 3.47
CA TYR A 154 3.29 -11.37 4.07
C TYR A 154 2.07 -11.45 3.16
N LEU A 155 1.56 -10.34 2.62
CA LEU A 155 0.35 -10.37 1.78
C LEU A 155 0.56 -11.11 0.44
N SER A 156 1.81 -11.25 -0.01
CA SER A 156 2.19 -12.08 -1.16
C SER A 156 2.56 -13.52 -0.79
N SER A 157 2.53 -13.89 0.50
CA SER A 157 2.84 -15.24 0.93
C SER A 157 1.64 -16.19 0.75
N PRO A 158 1.87 -17.51 0.75
CA PRO A 158 0.78 -18.50 0.79
C PRO A 158 -0.10 -18.41 2.04
N ASP A 159 0.41 -17.84 3.14
CA ASP A 159 -0.30 -17.75 4.42
C ASP A 159 -1.39 -16.67 4.40
N ALA A 160 -1.26 -15.67 3.54
CA ALA A 160 -2.27 -14.63 3.37
C ALA A 160 -3.36 -15.11 2.39
N THR A 161 -4.29 -15.93 2.88
CA THR A 161 -5.38 -16.54 2.09
C THR A 161 -6.57 -15.62 1.81
N TYR A 162 -6.43 -14.33 2.14
CA TYR A 162 -7.50 -13.34 1.98
C TYR A 162 -7.87 -13.06 0.51
N PRO A 163 -9.13 -12.70 0.23
CA PRO A 163 -9.53 -12.11 -1.05
C PRO A 163 -8.68 -10.91 -1.46
N ASP A 164 -8.44 -10.74 -2.77
CA ASP A 164 -7.58 -9.67 -3.33
C ASP A 164 -8.00 -8.26 -2.87
N TRP A 165 -9.30 -8.01 -2.74
CA TRP A 165 -9.82 -6.72 -2.29
C TRP A 165 -9.50 -6.41 -0.82
N LEU A 166 -9.38 -7.43 0.03
CA LEU A 166 -8.95 -7.28 1.43
C LEU A 166 -7.45 -7.06 1.54
N LYS A 167 -6.64 -7.75 0.72
CA LYS A 167 -5.20 -7.47 0.60
C LYS A 167 -4.96 -6.04 0.15
N TYR A 168 -5.72 -5.58 -0.84
CA TYR A 168 -5.71 -4.20 -1.30
C TYR A 168 -6.06 -3.21 -0.18
N TRP A 169 -7.19 -3.44 0.50
CA TRP A 169 -7.64 -2.60 1.60
C TRP A 169 -6.60 -2.51 2.73
N SER A 170 -5.98 -3.64 3.08
CA SER A 170 -4.94 -3.72 4.10
C SER A 170 -3.73 -2.87 3.72
N MET A 171 -3.19 -3.06 2.52
CA MET A 171 -2.09 -2.25 2.00
C MET A 171 -2.44 -0.76 1.98
N ARG A 172 -3.63 -0.39 1.49
CA ARG A 172 -4.01 1.01 1.42
C ARG A 172 -4.17 1.64 2.80
N SER A 173 -4.67 0.88 3.77
CA SER A 173 -4.85 1.33 5.15
C SER A 173 -3.51 1.64 5.80
N ILE A 174 -2.53 0.73 5.70
CA ILE A 174 -1.21 0.93 6.33
C ILE A 174 -0.44 2.08 5.70
N LEU A 175 -0.61 2.34 4.40
CA LEU A 175 0.04 3.48 3.71
C LEU A 175 -0.43 4.83 4.25
N GLY A 176 -1.66 4.90 4.77
CA GLY A 176 -2.23 6.11 5.36
C GLY A 176 -1.95 6.28 6.85
N MET A 177 -1.41 5.25 7.51
CA MET A 177 -1.19 5.24 8.96
C MET A 177 0.19 5.79 9.33
N GLY A 178 0.18 6.68 10.31
CA GLY A 178 1.36 7.22 10.99
C GLY A 178 1.65 6.45 12.28
N GLU A 179 2.13 7.15 13.30
CA GLU A 179 2.42 6.57 14.61
C GLU A 179 1.15 6.21 15.39
N TYR A 180 1.23 5.15 16.19
CA TYR A 180 0.16 4.76 17.10
C TYR A 180 0.13 5.70 18.32
N ASP A 181 -0.97 6.42 18.47
CA ASP A 181 -1.25 7.23 19.65
C ASP A 181 -1.86 6.35 20.74
N LYS A 182 -1.07 6.03 21.77
CA LYS A 182 -1.48 5.17 22.89
C LYS A 182 -2.66 5.75 23.67
N GLN A 183 -2.79 7.07 23.76
CA GLN A 183 -3.88 7.72 24.50
C GLN A 183 -5.19 7.62 23.72
N LYS A 184 -5.14 7.89 22.41
CA LYS A 184 -6.31 7.81 21.53
C LYS A 184 -6.62 6.38 21.07
N LYS A 185 -5.74 5.42 21.38
CA LYS A 185 -5.79 4.03 20.91
C LYS A 185 -5.97 3.93 19.39
N ALA A 186 -5.35 4.84 18.65
CA ALA A 186 -5.55 4.98 17.22
C ALA A 186 -4.27 5.41 16.51
N PHE A 187 -4.12 5.00 15.25
CA PHE A 187 -3.06 5.50 14.40
C PHE A 187 -3.34 6.94 13.97
N THR A 188 -2.33 7.79 14.07
CA THR A 188 -2.33 9.10 13.43
C THR A 188 -2.33 8.95 11.91
N LYS A 189 -2.63 10.03 11.18
CA LYS A 189 -2.50 10.04 9.72
C LYS A 189 -1.05 10.30 9.33
N ARG A 190 -0.56 9.57 8.33
CA ARG A 190 0.74 9.84 7.71
C ARG A 190 0.70 11.15 6.93
N ALA A 191 1.76 11.93 7.05
CA ALA A 191 2.00 13.16 6.32
C ALA A 191 3.33 13.08 5.56
N LYS A 192 3.59 14.04 4.66
CA LYS A 192 4.80 14.06 3.83
C LYS A 192 6.10 13.99 4.63
N GLY A 193 6.15 14.65 5.80
CA GLY A 193 7.31 14.66 6.69
C GLY A 193 7.30 13.55 7.76
N THR A 194 6.45 12.53 7.64
CA THR A 194 6.44 11.42 8.61
C THR A 194 7.72 10.61 8.47
N VAL A 195 8.58 10.70 9.49
CA VAL A 195 9.82 9.92 9.59
C VAL A 195 9.59 8.50 10.12
N LYS A 196 8.47 8.25 10.80
CA LYS A 196 8.20 6.96 11.44
C LYS A 196 8.01 5.83 10.41
N PRO A 197 8.46 4.60 10.72
CA PRO A 197 8.15 3.40 9.93
C PRO A 197 6.63 3.20 9.76
N PHE A 198 6.24 2.34 8.83
CA PHE A 198 4.84 1.92 8.72
C PHE A 198 4.48 1.04 9.93
N PRO A 199 3.18 0.94 10.30
CA PRO A 199 2.76 0.13 11.44
C PRO A 199 3.31 -1.29 11.37
N ASP A 200 3.69 -1.85 12.52
CA ASP A 200 4.14 -3.23 12.57
C ASP A 200 3.01 -4.19 12.16
N LEU A 201 3.40 -5.27 11.47
CA LEU A 201 2.47 -6.30 11.05
C LEU A 201 2.17 -7.24 12.21
N ASP A 202 0.93 -7.19 12.71
CA ASP A 202 0.34 -8.23 13.54
C ASP A 202 -0.61 -9.09 12.68
N ARG A 203 -0.20 -10.33 12.41
CA ARG A 203 -0.93 -11.24 11.52
C ARG A 203 -2.25 -11.71 12.13
N GLU A 204 -2.30 -11.88 13.45
CA GLU A 204 -3.50 -12.36 14.15
C GLU A 204 -4.54 -11.25 14.22
N ALA A 205 -4.11 -10.05 14.63
CA ALA A 205 -4.98 -8.88 14.65
C ALA A 205 -5.51 -8.55 13.24
N LEU A 206 -4.65 -8.65 12.22
CA LEU A 206 -5.08 -8.47 10.84
C LEU A 206 -6.10 -9.53 10.42
N ALA A 207 -5.84 -10.82 10.69
CA ALA A 207 -6.77 -11.89 10.35
C ALA A 207 -8.15 -11.67 10.97
N TYR A 208 -8.21 -11.26 12.24
CA TYR A 208 -9.46 -10.94 12.93
C TYR A 208 -10.23 -9.80 12.26
N VAL A 209 -9.54 -8.70 11.92
CA VAL A 209 -10.17 -7.55 11.26
C VAL A 209 -10.66 -7.90 9.85
N LEU A 210 -9.86 -8.65 9.08
CA LEU A 210 -10.21 -9.03 7.72
C LEU A 210 -11.37 -10.03 7.69
N ASP A 211 -11.44 -10.98 8.63
CA ASP A 211 -12.57 -11.89 8.78
C ASP A 211 -13.87 -11.14 9.12
N ALA A 212 -13.80 -10.17 10.04
CA ALA A 212 -14.95 -9.32 10.36
C ALA A 212 -15.45 -8.50 9.15
N LEU A 213 -14.53 -7.94 8.36
CA LEU A 213 -14.87 -7.23 7.13
C LEU A 213 -15.44 -8.18 6.07
N GLU A 214 -14.83 -9.34 5.87
CA GLU A 214 -15.32 -10.34 4.94
C GLU A 214 -16.75 -10.76 5.29
N LYS A 215 -17.02 -11.12 6.56
CA LYS A 215 -18.37 -11.48 7.01
C LYS A 215 -19.39 -10.38 6.74
N LYS A 216 -19.03 -9.12 7.06
CA LYS A 216 -19.90 -7.96 6.86
C LYS A 216 -20.26 -7.72 5.38
N TYR A 217 -19.31 -7.88 4.47
CA TYR A 217 -19.50 -7.51 3.05
C TYR A 217 -19.74 -8.71 2.11
N ALA A 218 -19.44 -9.94 2.53
CA ALA A 218 -19.78 -11.17 1.82
C ALA A 218 -21.23 -11.61 2.05
N GLY A 219 -21.91 -11.07 3.08
CA GLY A 219 -23.34 -11.30 3.32
C GLY A 219 -23.65 -12.54 4.17
N ARG A 220 -22.80 -12.87 5.15
CA ARG A 220 -23.32 -13.59 6.33
C ARG A 220 -24.08 -12.56 7.16
N GLN A 221 -25.33 -12.86 7.54
CA GLN A 221 -26.01 -12.04 8.54
C GLN A 221 -25.10 -11.94 9.76
N VAL A 222 -24.75 -10.71 10.13
CA VAL A 222 -24.11 -10.41 11.41
C VAL A 222 -25.19 -10.53 12.47
N ASN A 223 -25.63 -11.76 12.74
CA ASN A 223 -26.17 -12.10 14.04
C ASN A 223 -24.98 -12.66 14.84
N ASP A 224 -24.80 -12.15 16.05
CA ASP A 224 -23.80 -12.56 17.05
C ASP A 224 -22.52 -11.71 17.17
N LEU A 225 -22.64 -10.37 17.17
CA LEU A 225 -21.68 -9.51 17.88
C LEU A 225 -22.36 -8.47 18.80
N GLN A 226 -23.57 -8.78 19.27
CA GLN A 226 -24.20 -8.05 20.37
C GLN A 226 -24.67 -9.04 21.43
N GLN A 227 -23.73 -9.56 22.22
CA GLN A 227 -24.02 -10.19 23.51
C GLN A 227 -22.76 -10.39 24.37
N GLU A 228 -21.95 -9.34 24.57
CA GLU A 228 -21.05 -9.25 25.74
C GLU A 228 -20.86 -7.76 26.13
N GLU A 229 -21.97 -7.09 26.42
CA GLU A 229 -22.03 -5.93 27.33
C GLU A 229 -23.41 -5.99 27.97
N ASN A 230 -23.56 -6.93 28.92
CA ASN A 230 -24.52 -6.93 30.04
C ASN A 230 -24.37 -8.28 30.76
N ASP A 231 -23.38 -8.36 31.64
CA ASP A 231 -23.47 -8.94 33.00
C ASP A 231 -22.27 -8.48 33.83
#